data_AF-A0A4Y2H5B0-F1
#
_entry.id   AF-A0A4Y2H5B0-F1
#
_cell.length_a   1.000
_cell.length_b   1.000
_cell.length_c   1.000
_cell.angle_alpha   90.00
_cell.angle_beta   90.00
_cell.angle_gamma   90.00
#
_symmetry.space_group_name_H-M   'P 1'
#
loop_
_entity.id
_entity.type
_entity.pdbx_description
1 polymer ?
#
loop_
_entity_poly.entity_id
_entity_poly.type
_entity_poly.pdbx_seq_one_letter_code
_entity_poly.pdbx_strand_id
1 'polypeptide(L)'
;MPDPSPSEGDSSSKDKYVSITGIKSFQKNPADSQSKVGGVNTVEHLFNQITDFNFDLAVSGDLIAPLQELIKIFINKSREIKAGVRQLLNEKVIVPLVKFIQGRETTHLSNIYDLKSRYVDVNVRQYQAKIRECESTIEYLRGKRNIVNTELVDYKQDSRDSSKSLLETTKEVRSIIAKATPSLSEILQSRPVAPIRAPVSIQRDNHVVLLRPKKESLIRTKS
;
A
#
# COMPACT_ATOMS: atom_id res chain seq x y z
N MET A 1 21.30 -30.00 1.58
CA MET A 1 22.01 -28.93 0.84
C MET A 1 22.37 -27.86 1.86
N PRO A 2 23.67 -27.53 2.00
CA PRO A 2 24.15 -26.55 2.97
C PRO A 2 24.01 -25.11 2.45
N ASP A 3 23.78 -24.17 3.37
CA ASP A 3 23.78 -22.72 3.15
C ASP A 3 25.16 -22.22 2.68
N PRO A 4 25.22 -21.24 1.76
CA PRO A 4 26.44 -20.50 1.50
C PRO A 4 26.51 -19.26 2.41
N SER A 5 27.45 -19.28 3.35
CA SER A 5 27.97 -18.07 3.98
C SER A 5 28.72 -17.20 2.95
N PRO A 6 28.51 -15.87 2.89
CA PRO A 6 29.35 -15.01 2.09
C PRO A 6 30.63 -14.67 2.87
N SER A 7 31.78 -15.02 2.29
CA SER A 7 33.08 -14.51 2.71
C SER A 7 33.27 -13.10 2.13
N GLU A 8 33.29 -12.10 3.01
CA GLU A 8 33.88 -10.79 2.75
C GLU A 8 35.00 -10.66 3.78
N GLY A 9 36.27 -10.59 3.37
CA GLY A 9 36.78 -9.49 2.56
C GLY A 9 37.53 -8.58 3.53
N ASP A 10 38.76 -8.96 3.83
CA ASP A 10 39.71 -8.22 4.65
C ASP A 10 39.83 -6.78 4.11
N SER A 11 39.38 -5.81 4.90
CA SER A 11 39.50 -4.39 4.58
C SER A 11 39.69 -3.60 5.87
N SER A 12 40.93 -3.65 6.36
CA SER A 12 41.67 -2.54 6.96
C SER A 12 40.81 -1.42 7.54
N SER A 13 40.33 -1.60 8.76
CA SER A 13 39.89 -0.51 9.62
C SER A 13 41.11 0.29 10.05
N LYS A 14 41.55 1.20 9.18
CA LYS A 14 42.43 2.30 9.55
C LYS A 14 41.58 3.32 10.28
N ASP A 15 41.62 3.26 11.60
CA ASP A 15 41.10 4.27 12.51
C ASP A 15 41.62 5.65 12.07
N LYS A 16 40.82 6.36 11.28
CA LYS A 16 40.94 7.81 11.16
C LYS A 16 40.19 8.39 12.35
N TYR A 17 40.90 8.40 13.49
CA TYR A 17 40.81 9.51 14.41
C TYR A 17 41.02 10.79 13.60
N VAL A 18 39.94 11.39 13.12
CA VAL A 18 39.94 12.80 12.79
C VAL A 18 40.01 13.50 14.13
N SER A 19 41.24 13.74 14.56
CA SER A 19 41.55 14.73 15.56
C SER A 19 40.90 16.04 15.13
N ILE A 20 39.71 16.32 15.68
CA ILE A 20 39.18 17.69 15.72
C ILE A 20 39.99 18.40 16.81
N THR A 21 41.20 18.76 16.41
CA THR A 21 42.07 19.67 17.11
C THR A 21 41.37 21.02 17.14
N GLY A 22 40.95 21.48 18.33
CA GLY A 22 40.64 22.90 18.52
C GLY A 22 39.31 23.26 19.17
N ILE A 23 38.74 22.46 20.07
CA ILE A 23 37.85 23.05 21.07
C ILE A 23 38.76 23.75 22.10
N LYS A 24 39.11 25.00 21.81
CA LYS A 24 39.58 25.91 22.86
C LYS A 24 38.46 25.98 23.88
N SER A 25 38.66 25.29 25.00
CA SER A 25 38.04 25.54 26.30
C SER A 25 37.47 26.95 26.31
N PHE A 26 36.14 27.08 26.39
CA PHE A 26 35.47 28.35 26.67
C PHE A 26 36.20 28.99 27.82
N GLN A 27 36.96 30.04 27.50
CA GLN A 27 37.92 30.62 28.40
C GLN A 27 37.11 31.19 29.56
N LYS A 28 37.16 30.49 30.69
CA LYS A 28 36.61 30.93 31.97
C LYS A 28 37.31 32.25 32.30
N ASN A 29 36.64 33.38 32.04
CA ASN A 29 37.18 34.70 32.38
C ASN A 29 37.04 34.93 33.90
N PRO A 30 37.96 35.71 34.50
CA PRO A 30 38.06 35.85 35.95
C PRO A 30 36.94 36.77 36.47
N ALA A 31 36.02 36.19 37.24
CA ALA A 31 34.74 36.78 37.63
C ALA A 31 34.84 38.03 38.54
N ASP A 32 35.92 38.16 39.32
CA ASP A 32 36.00 39.15 40.41
C ASP A 32 36.01 40.64 40.03
N SER A 33 36.61 41.00 38.88
CA SER A 33 37.17 42.36 38.70
C SER A 33 36.72 43.11 37.44
N GLN A 34 36.00 42.48 36.52
CA GLN A 34 35.65 43.06 35.22
C GLN A 34 34.31 43.81 35.18
N SER A 35 33.41 43.55 36.14
CA SER A 35 32.05 44.14 36.13
C SER A 35 31.96 45.61 36.58
N LYS A 36 33.09 46.25 36.94
CA LYS A 36 33.14 47.68 37.33
C LYS A 36 32.92 48.62 36.13
N VAL A 37 33.06 48.16 34.90
CA VAL A 37 32.85 48.96 33.69
C VAL A 37 31.37 48.90 33.31
N GLY A 38 30.65 50.03 33.48
CA GLY A 38 29.22 50.12 33.16
C GLY A 38 28.91 49.63 31.74
N GLY A 39 27.95 48.72 31.61
CA GLY A 39 27.54 48.09 30.34
C GLY A 39 28.13 46.70 30.08
N VAL A 40 29.24 46.31 30.73
CA VAL A 40 29.82 44.96 30.59
C VAL A 40 28.91 43.88 31.17
N ASN A 41 28.34 44.13 32.36
CA ASN A 41 27.38 43.25 33.02
C ASN A 41 26.15 42.90 32.16
N THR A 42 25.67 43.83 31.34
CA THR A 42 24.50 43.61 30.47
C THR A 42 24.85 42.65 29.34
N VAL A 43 26.06 42.76 28.79
CA VAL A 43 26.53 41.88 27.72
C VAL A 43 26.86 40.48 28.27
N GLU A 44 27.44 40.39 29.46
CA GLU A 44 27.64 39.12 30.18
C GLU A 44 26.32 38.43 30.52
N HIS A 45 25.31 39.20 30.93
CA HIS A 45 23.98 38.65 31.15
C HIS A 45 23.36 38.12 29.84
N LEU A 46 23.55 38.83 28.72
CA LEU A 46 23.11 38.38 27.40
C LEU A 46 23.79 37.09 26.95
N PHE A 47 25.07 36.91 27.27
CA PHE A 47 25.80 35.68 26.99
C PHE A 47 25.14 34.47 27.65
N ASN A 48 24.76 34.61 28.92
CA ASN A 48 24.07 33.55 29.65
C ASN A 48 22.69 33.29 29.03
N GLN A 49 21.94 34.34 28.69
CA GLN A 49 20.66 34.20 28.01
C GLN A 49 20.78 33.47 26.67
N ILE A 50 21.77 33.79 25.85
CA ILE A 50 22.01 33.12 24.56
C ILE A 50 22.31 31.63 24.75
N THR A 51 23.03 31.29 25.83
CA THR A 51 23.28 29.90 26.20
C THR A 51 21.98 29.19 26.61
N ASP A 52 21.12 29.87 27.36
CA ASP A 52 19.81 29.35 27.81
C ASP A 52 18.78 29.25 26.66
N PHE A 53 18.92 30.04 25.59
CA PHE A 53 18.03 29.98 24.42
C PHE A 53 18.16 28.69 23.62
N ASN A 54 19.14 27.83 23.92
CA ASN A 54 19.33 26.52 23.31
C ASN A 54 19.37 26.58 21.77
N PHE A 55 20.00 27.62 21.23
CA PHE A 55 20.31 27.69 19.81
C PHE A 55 21.24 26.55 19.39
N ASP A 56 21.29 26.30 18.08
CA ASP A 56 22.35 25.48 17.53
C ASP A 56 23.74 26.00 17.94
N LEU A 57 24.67 25.07 18.17
CA LEU A 57 25.99 25.38 18.71
C LEU A 57 26.76 26.37 17.82
N ALA A 58 26.61 26.28 16.50
CA ALA A 58 27.25 27.21 15.57
C ALA A 58 26.66 28.62 15.71
N VAL A 59 25.34 28.74 15.75
CA VAL A 59 24.63 30.03 15.89
C VAL A 59 24.94 30.69 17.23
N SER A 60 24.96 29.90 18.31
CA SER A 60 25.35 30.38 19.63
C SER A 60 26.79 30.92 19.62
N GLY A 61 27.72 30.18 19.01
CA GLY A 61 29.11 30.61 18.83
C GLY A 61 29.25 31.92 18.05
N ASP A 62 28.53 32.05 16.93
CA ASP A 62 28.55 33.23 16.07
C ASP A 62 27.94 34.47 16.74
N LEU A 63 26.99 34.29 17.67
CA LEU A 63 26.43 35.38 18.48
C LEU A 63 27.34 35.76 19.64
N ILE A 64 27.95 34.77 20.27
CA ILE A 64 28.78 34.94 21.46
C ILE A 64 30.11 35.63 21.12
N ALA A 65 30.77 35.26 20.03
CA ALA A 65 32.10 35.78 19.71
C ALA A 65 32.13 37.33 19.56
N PRO A 66 31.21 37.97 18.83
CA PRO A 66 31.12 39.43 18.76
C PRO A 66 30.82 40.10 20.11
N LEU A 67 30.01 39.46 20.97
CA LEU A 67 29.70 40.00 22.30
C LEU A 67 30.94 39.94 23.22
N GLN A 68 31.74 38.89 23.12
CA GLN A 68 33.03 38.81 23.84
C GLN A 68 34.02 39.87 23.36
N GLU A 69 34.07 40.13 22.05
CA GLU A 69 34.89 41.21 21.51
C GLU A 69 34.42 42.59 22.00
N LEU A 70 33.10 42.79 22.04
CA LEU A 70 32.52 44.02 22.56
C LEU A 70 32.85 44.26 24.04
N ILE A 71 32.81 43.21 24.88
CA ILE A 71 33.24 43.28 26.28
C ILE A 71 34.71 43.75 26.36
N LYS A 72 35.60 43.17 25.55
CA LYS A 72 37.01 43.58 25.48
C LYS A 72 37.16 45.05 25.10
N ILE A 73 36.38 45.52 24.12
CA ILE A 73 36.37 46.93 23.71
C ILE A 73 35.91 47.84 24.86
N PHE A 74 34.82 47.48 25.54
CA PHE A 74 34.29 48.26 26.66
C PHE A 74 35.29 48.40 27.80
N ILE A 75 36.04 47.34 28.12
CA ILE A 75 37.07 47.37 29.15
C ILE A 75 38.28 48.21 28.69
N ASN A 76 38.85 47.89 27.52
CA ASN A 76 40.09 48.50 27.03
C ASN A 76 39.92 49.99 26.70
N LYS A 77 38.76 50.39 26.18
CA LYS A 77 38.44 51.78 25.80
C LYS A 77 37.47 52.45 26.79
N SER A 78 37.42 51.97 28.03
CA SER A 78 36.46 52.43 29.06
C SER A 78 36.49 53.94 29.33
N ARG A 79 37.65 54.59 29.14
CA ARG A 79 37.84 56.05 29.27
C ARG A 79 37.44 56.83 28.01
N GLU A 80 37.57 56.23 26.83
CA GLU A 80 37.25 56.84 25.53
C GLU A 80 35.75 56.79 25.25
N ILE A 81 35.09 55.71 25.66
CA ILE A 81 33.66 55.51 25.45
C ILE A 81 32.91 55.90 26.73
N LYS A 82 31.94 56.80 26.64
CA LYS A 82 31.11 57.16 27.80
C LYS A 82 30.22 55.98 28.22
N ALA A 83 30.03 55.79 29.52
CA ALA A 83 29.17 54.72 30.05
C ALA A 83 27.74 54.77 29.49
N GLY A 84 27.16 55.97 29.36
CA GLY A 84 25.83 56.15 28.77
C GLY A 84 25.74 55.69 27.31
N VAL A 85 26.83 55.80 26.53
CA VAL A 85 26.86 55.32 25.14
C VAL A 85 26.90 53.79 25.11
N ARG A 86 27.67 53.15 26.00
CA ARG A 86 27.69 51.68 26.13
C ARG A 86 26.32 51.14 26.52
N GLN A 87 25.67 51.80 27.47
CA GLN A 87 24.33 51.41 27.91
C GLN A 87 23.29 51.61 26.80
N LEU A 88 23.33 52.73 26.09
CA LEU A 88 22.44 52.98 24.96
C LEU A 88 22.61 51.93 23.85
N LEU A 89 23.86 51.58 23.53
CA LEU A 89 24.18 50.54 22.54
C LEU A 89 23.58 49.19 22.97
N ASN A 90 23.80 48.80 24.23
CA ASN A 90 23.27 47.55 24.77
C ASN A 90 21.73 47.51 24.70
N GLU A 91 21.07 48.55 25.22
CA GLU A 91 19.61 48.58 25.37
C GLU A 91 18.87 48.74 24.05
N LYS A 92 19.42 49.53 23.10
CA LYS A 92 18.73 49.87 21.85
C LYS A 92 19.14 49.02 20.66
N VAL A 93 20.32 48.41 20.69
CA VAL A 93 20.84 47.67 19.53
C VAL A 93 21.01 46.20 19.88
N ILE A 94 21.80 45.90 20.89
CA ILE A 94 22.26 44.52 21.13
C ILE A 94 21.14 43.65 21.69
N VAL A 95 20.50 44.10 22.78
CA VAL A 95 19.39 43.35 23.41
C VAL A 95 18.25 43.12 22.41
N PRO A 96 17.76 44.14 21.66
CA PRO A 96 16.71 43.92 20.68
C PRO A 96 17.13 42.98 19.54
N LEU A 97 18.37 43.08 19.05
CA LEU A 97 18.86 42.22 17.98
C LEU A 97 18.88 40.75 18.39
N VAL A 98 19.40 40.44 19.59
CA VAL A 98 19.43 39.06 20.10
C VAL A 98 18.01 38.51 20.29
N LYS A 99 17.09 39.31 20.84
CA LYS A 99 15.67 38.92 20.97
C LYS A 99 14.99 38.72 19.62
N PHE A 100 15.32 39.54 18.63
CA PHE A 100 14.78 39.39 17.27
C PHE A 100 15.23 38.05 16.66
N ILE A 101 16.50 37.69 16.81
CA ILE A 101 17.03 36.40 16.33
C ILE A 101 16.34 35.24 17.06
N GLN A 102 16.20 35.32 18.39
CA GLN A 102 15.46 34.34 19.18
C GLN A 102 14.01 34.16 18.70
N GLY A 103 13.30 35.27 18.50
CA GLY A 103 11.91 35.24 18.03
C GLY A 103 11.76 34.63 16.63
N ARG A 104 12.71 34.92 15.73
CA ARG A 104 12.75 34.34 14.39
C ARG A 104 12.98 32.83 14.44
N GLU A 105 13.95 32.37 15.22
CA GLU A 105 14.25 30.95 15.35
C GLU A 105 13.05 30.19 15.91
N THR A 106 12.43 30.73 16.97
CA THR A 106 11.20 30.16 17.56
C THR A 106 10.08 30.05 16.53
N THR A 107 9.88 31.09 15.72
CA THR A 107 8.86 31.12 14.67
C THR A 107 9.17 30.11 13.56
N HIS A 108 10.41 30.03 13.11
CA HIS A 108 10.82 29.09 12.06
C HIS A 108 10.68 27.64 12.54
N LEU A 109 11.11 27.34 13.77
CA LEU A 109 10.97 26.01 14.37
C LEU A 109 9.49 25.62 14.48
N SER A 110 8.63 26.52 14.97
CA SER A 110 7.18 26.29 15.04
C SER A 110 6.57 26.00 13.66
N ASN A 111 6.94 26.77 12.63
CA ASN A 111 6.47 26.54 11.26
C ASN A 111 6.94 25.21 10.69
N ILE A 112 8.17 24.79 10.98
CA ILE A 112 8.70 23.48 10.56
C ILE A 112 7.89 22.35 11.21
N TYR A 113 7.59 22.45 12.50
CA TYR A 113 6.76 21.47 13.20
C TYR A 113 5.34 21.40 12.62
N ASP A 114 4.71 22.55 12.37
CA ASP A 114 3.39 22.61 11.75
C ASP A 114 3.38 21.95 10.37
N LEU A 115 4.33 22.29 9.49
CA LEU A 115 4.49 21.68 8.16
C LEU A 115 4.67 20.16 8.26
N LYS A 116 5.54 19.70 9.17
CA LYS A 116 5.78 18.27 9.38
C LYS A 116 4.52 17.56 9.87
N SER A 117 3.74 18.17 10.76
CA SER A 117 2.50 17.59 11.26
C SER A 117 1.43 17.47 10.16
N ARG A 118 1.28 18.48 9.30
CA ARG A 118 0.36 18.47 8.16
C ARG A 118 0.69 17.35 7.17
N TYR A 119 1.97 17.12 6.89
CA TYR A 119 2.40 16.02 6.00
C TYR A 119 1.98 14.64 6.56
N VAL A 120 2.15 14.42 7.87
CA VAL A 120 1.73 13.18 8.53
C VAL A 120 0.20 13.00 8.43
N ASP A 121 -0.57 14.04 8.71
CA ASP A 121 -2.05 14.00 8.62
C ASP A 121 -2.54 13.67 7.20
N VAL A 122 -1.96 14.29 6.16
CA VAL A 122 -2.30 13.98 4.77
C VAL A 122 -2.06 12.51 4.44
N ASN A 123 -0.91 11.95 4.82
CA ASN A 123 -0.61 10.54 4.58
C ASN A 123 -1.59 9.60 5.31
N VAL A 124 -1.91 9.89 6.58
CA VAL A 124 -2.90 9.10 7.34
C VAL A 124 -4.25 9.10 6.62
N ARG A 125 -4.73 10.27 6.17
CA ARG A 125 -6.00 10.38 5.43
C ARG A 125 -5.99 9.58 4.13
N GLN A 126 -4.88 9.59 3.39
CA GLN A 126 -4.74 8.81 2.16
C GLN A 126 -4.79 7.30 2.42
N TYR A 127 -4.06 6.80 3.42
CA TYR A 127 -4.12 5.39 3.79
C TYR A 127 -5.51 4.99 4.29
N GLN A 128 -6.16 5.82 5.08
CA GLN A 128 -7.52 5.56 5.55
C GLN A 128 -8.56 5.54 4.41
N ALA A 129 -8.38 6.35 3.35
CA ALA A 129 -9.20 6.29 2.15
C ALA A 129 -9.00 4.95 1.40
N LYS A 130 -7.74 4.52 1.22
CA LYS A 130 -7.42 3.23 0.60
C LYS A 130 -7.98 2.04 1.39
N ILE A 131 -7.92 2.09 2.72
CA ILE A 131 -8.52 1.05 3.58
C ILE A 131 -10.02 0.94 3.31
N ARG A 132 -10.74 2.07 3.30
CA ARG A 132 -12.18 2.10 3.00
C ARG A 132 -12.53 1.56 1.61
N GLU A 133 -11.70 1.86 0.61
CA GLU A 133 -11.85 1.33 -0.75
C GLU A 133 -11.66 -0.20 -0.79
N CYS A 134 -10.64 -0.71 -0.08
CA CYS A 134 -10.41 -2.15 0.07
C CYS A 134 -11.57 -2.84 0.79
N GLU A 135 -12.07 -2.26 1.89
CA GLU A 135 -13.24 -2.76 2.62
C GLU A 135 -14.48 -2.83 1.73
N SER A 136 -14.74 -1.78 0.95
CA SER A 136 -15.84 -1.76 -0.03
C SER A 136 -15.69 -2.85 -1.09
N THR A 137 -14.47 -3.09 -1.56
CA THR A 137 -14.19 -4.14 -2.55
C THR A 137 -14.40 -5.54 -1.96
N ILE A 138 -13.98 -5.76 -0.71
CA ILE A 138 -14.20 -7.01 0.01
C ILE A 138 -15.69 -7.29 0.17
N GLU A 139 -16.48 -6.29 0.61
CA GLU A 139 -17.93 -6.43 0.75
C GLU A 139 -18.62 -6.72 -0.58
N TYR A 140 -18.24 -6.01 -1.65
CA TYR A 140 -18.75 -6.29 -2.99
C TYR A 140 -18.46 -7.74 -3.43
N LEU A 141 -17.24 -8.23 -3.25
CA LEU A 141 -16.87 -9.60 -3.60
C LEU A 141 -17.57 -10.64 -2.73
N ARG A 142 -17.80 -10.36 -1.44
CA ARG A 142 -18.62 -11.19 -0.56
C ARG A 142 -20.06 -11.28 -1.06
N GLY A 143 -20.66 -10.15 -1.44
CA GLY A 143 -22.00 -10.10 -2.04
C GLY A 143 -22.09 -10.93 -3.33
N LYS A 144 -21.16 -10.72 -4.26
CA LYS A 144 -21.12 -11.47 -5.53
C LYS A 144 -20.98 -12.98 -5.29
N ARG A 145 -20.12 -13.39 -4.36
CA ARG A 145 -19.94 -14.80 -3.98
C ARG A 145 -21.23 -15.40 -3.42
N ASN A 146 -21.94 -14.68 -2.56
CA ASN A 146 -23.19 -15.17 -1.98
C ASN A 146 -24.26 -15.41 -3.04
N ILE A 147 -24.40 -14.50 -4.02
CA ILE A 147 -25.35 -14.65 -5.13
C ILE A 147 -25.03 -15.92 -5.93
N VAL A 148 -23.78 -16.07 -6.38
CA VAL A 148 -23.35 -17.25 -7.16
C VAL A 148 -23.52 -18.54 -6.35
N ASN A 149 -23.29 -18.49 -5.04
CA ASN A 149 -23.48 -19.66 -4.18
C ASN A 149 -24.95 -20.06 -4.06
N THR A 150 -25.87 -19.08 -3.97
CA THR A 150 -27.32 -19.36 -4.00
C THR A 150 -27.74 -19.96 -5.34
N GLU A 151 -27.33 -19.37 -6.46
CA GLU A 151 -27.62 -19.90 -7.81
C GLU A 151 -27.11 -21.34 -7.98
N LEU A 152 -25.92 -21.64 -7.47
CA LEU A 152 -25.35 -22.99 -7.51
C LEU A 152 -26.15 -24.00 -6.67
N VAL A 153 -26.65 -23.57 -5.51
CA VAL A 153 -27.52 -24.41 -4.65
C VAL A 153 -28.82 -24.73 -5.38
N ASP A 154 -29.44 -23.73 -6.00
CA ASP A 154 -30.67 -23.88 -6.77
C ASP A 154 -30.46 -24.83 -7.95
N TYR A 155 -29.41 -24.63 -8.75
CA TYR A 155 -29.08 -25.50 -9.89
C TYR A 155 -28.82 -26.96 -9.44
N LYS A 156 -28.16 -27.15 -8.29
CA LYS A 156 -27.93 -28.48 -7.73
C LYS A 156 -29.23 -29.14 -7.28
N GLN A 157 -30.21 -28.36 -6.83
CA GLN A 157 -31.53 -28.86 -6.46
C GLN A 157 -32.32 -29.27 -7.71
N ASP A 158 -32.42 -28.38 -8.69
CA ASP A 158 -33.09 -28.63 -9.97
C ASP A 158 -32.51 -29.86 -10.68
N SER A 159 -31.18 -29.98 -10.71
CA SER A 159 -30.49 -31.14 -11.28
C SER A 159 -30.85 -32.46 -10.57
N ARG A 160 -30.92 -32.44 -9.23
CA ARG A 160 -31.32 -33.62 -8.45
C ARG A 160 -32.77 -34.00 -8.70
N ASP A 161 -33.66 -33.03 -8.76
CA ASP A 161 -35.08 -33.29 -8.99
C ASP A 161 -35.35 -33.75 -10.43
N SER A 162 -34.66 -33.17 -11.42
CA SER A 162 -34.71 -33.63 -12.81
C SER A 162 -34.16 -35.05 -12.96
N SER A 163 -33.08 -35.40 -12.25
CA SER A 163 -32.51 -36.75 -12.26
C SER A 163 -33.46 -37.79 -11.65
N LYS A 164 -34.12 -37.47 -10.54
CA LYS A 164 -35.16 -38.32 -9.94
C LYS A 164 -36.34 -38.51 -10.89
N SER A 165 -36.84 -37.44 -11.49
CA SER A 165 -37.94 -37.50 -12.46
C SER A 165 -37.58 -38.41 -13.65
N LEU A 166 -36.38 -38.24 -14.22
CA LEU A 166 -35.91 -39.08 -15.33
C LEU A 166 -35.82 -40.56 -14.93
N LEU A 167 -35.34 -40.86 -13.73
CA LEU A 167 -35.27 -42.23 -13.21
C LEU A 167 -36.66 -42.86 -13.11
N GLU A 168 -37.65 -42.11 -12.60
CA GLU A 168 -39.04 -42.57 -12.52
C GLU A 168 -39.65 -42.79 -13.91
N THR A 169 -39.49 -41.85 -14.85
CA THR A 169 -39.93 -42.01 -16.24
C THR A 169 -39.29 -43.24 -16.89
N THR A 170 -38.00 -43.48 -16.65
CA THR A 170 -37.30 -44.66 -17.19
C THR A 170 -37.86 -45.97 -16.60
N LYS A 171 -38.21 -45.99 -15.31
CA LYS A 171 -38.89 -47.15 -14.68
C LYS A 171 -40.27 -47.37 -15.31
N GLU A 172 -41.04 -46.31 -15.53
CA GLU A 172 -42.36 -46.38 -16.16
C GLU A 172 -42.28 -46.91 -17.59
N VAL A 173 -41.38 -46.36 -18.42
CA VAL A 173 -41.15 -46.84 -19.79
C VAL A 173 -40.75 -48.31 -19.80
N ARG A 174 -39.84 -48.74 -18.91
CA ARG A 174 -39.49 -50.17 -18.77
C ARG A 174 -40.68 -51.04 -18.41
N SER A 175 -41.56 -50.56 -17.53
CA SER A 175 -42.80 -51.27 -17.18
C SER A 175 -43.74 -51.41 -18.37
N ILE A 176 -43.91 -50.35 -19.17
CA ILE A 176 -44.72 -50.37 -20.40
C ILE A 176 -44.15 -51.37 -21.40
N ILE A 177 -42.83 -51.34 -21.65
CA ILE A 177 -42.17 -52.30 -22.55
C ILE A 177 -42.37 -53.73 -22.04
N ALA A 178 -42.18 -53.99 -20.75
CA ALA A 178 -42.38 -55.32 -20.16
C ALA A 178 -43.82 -55.82 -20.33
N LYS A 179 -44.83 -54.94 -20.18
CA LYS A 179 -46.25 -55.26 -20.41
C LYS A 179 -46.59 -55.47 -21.89
N ALA A 180 -45.94 -54.73 -22.79
CA ALA A 180 -46.17 -54.82 -24.23
C ALA A 180 -45.37 -55.96 -24.89
N THR A 181 -44.43 -56.59 -24.17
CA THR A 181 -43.64 -57.72 -24.69
C THR A 181 -44.50 -58.97 -24.65
N PRO A 182 -44.91 -59.53 -25.81
CA PRO A 182 -45.80 -60.68 -25.84
C PRO A 182 -45.07 -61.90 -25.26
N SER A 183 -45.77 -62.68 -24.46
CA SER A 183 -45.25 -63.93 -23.94
C SER A 183 -45.06 -64.95 -25.07
N LEU A 184 -44.09 -65.85 -24.92
CA LEU A 184 -43.83 -66.90 -25.91
C LEU A 184 -45.08 -67.78 -26.16
N SER A 185 -45.93 -67.93 -25.14
CA SER A 185 -47.23 -68.58 -25.24
C SER A 185 -48.25 -67.79 -26.08
N GLU A 186 -48.32 -66.45 -25.94
CA GLU A 186 -49.15 -65.59 -26.79
C GLU A 186 -48.68 -65.59 -28.25
N ILE A 187 -47.37 -65.59 -28.48
CA ILE A 187 -46.80 -65.69 -29.84
C ILE A 187 -47.18 -67.04 -30.47
N LEU A 188 -47.10 -68.14 -29.73
CA LEU A 188 -47.47 -69.48 -30.21
C LEU A 188 -48.99 -69.65 -30.41
N GLN A 189 -49.82 -68.92 -29.67
CA GLN A 189 -51.28 -68.91 -29.86
C GLN A 189 -51.75 -67.92 -30.94
N SER A 190 -50.91 -66.95 -31.31
CA SER A 190 -51.19 -66.03 -32.40
C SER A 190 -51.12 -66.77 -33.75
N ARG A 191 -52.29 -67.09 -34.30
CA ARG A 191 -52.40 -67.73 -35.61
C ARG A 191 -51.91 -66.73 -36.68
N PRO A 192 -51.07 -67.13 -37.65
CA PRO A 192 -50.67 -66.21 -38.71
C PRO A 192 -51.93 -65.74 -39.45
N VAL A 193 -52.13 -64.42 -39.47
CA VAL A 193 -53.14 -63.81 -40.34
C VAL A 193 -52.70 -64.12 -41.76
N ALA A 194 -53.45 -64.99 -42.44
CA ALA A 194 -53.21 -65.28 -43.84
C ALA A 194 -53.24 -63.96 -44.63
N PRO A 195 -52.29 -63.70 -45.54
CA PRO A 195 -52.36 -62.53 -46.38
C PRO A 195 -53.68 -62.59 -47.15
N ILE A 196 -54.51 -61.56 -47.02
CA ILE A 196 -55.67 -61.38 -47.88
C ILE A 196 -55.11 -61.20 -49.29
N ARG A 197 -55.13 -62.26 -50.11
CA ARG A 197 -54.92 -62.16 -51.55
C ARG A 197 -56.12 -61.40 -52.12
N ALA A 198 -56.00 -60.09 -52.21
CA ALA A 198 -56.82 -59.34 -53.16
C ALA A 198 -56.52 -59.87 -54.58
N PRO A 199 -57.52 -60.10 -55.43
CA PRO A 199 -57.27 -60.47 -56.82
C PRO A 199 -56.56 -59.31 -57.50
N VAL A 200 -55.28 -59.51 -57.81
CA VAL A 200 -54.48 -58.57 -58.61
C VAL A 200 -54.98 -58.68 -60.04
N SER A 201 -55.69 -57.67 -60.51
CA SER A 201 -55.99 -57.51 -61.93
C SER A 201 -54.66 -57.38 -62.68
N ILE A 202 -54.40 -58.31 -63.60
CA ILE A 202 -53.25 -58.27 -64.50
C ILE A 202 -53.48 -57.11 -65.47
N GLN A 203 -52.89 -55.96 -65.15
CA GLN A 203 -52.61 -54.92 -66.13
C GLN A 203 -51.10 -54.77 -66.17
N ARG A 204 -50.53 -55.11 -67.34
CA ARG A 204 -49.11 -54.93 -67.65
C ARG A 204 -48.79 -53.43 -67.63
N ASP A 205 -47.52 -53.15 -67.41
CA ASP A 205 -46.85 -51.85 -67.37
C ASP A 205 -46.97 -51.09 -66.04
N ASN A 206 -45.96 -51.29 -65.17
CA ASN A 206 -44.99 -50.24 -64.88
C ASN A 206 -43.84 -50.80 -64.02
N HIS A 207 -42.62 -50.43 -64.40
CA HIS A 207 -41.37 -50.91 -63.85
C HIS A 207 -41.24 -50.64 -62.33
N VAL A 208 -41.09 -51.70 -61.53
CA VAL A 208 -40.68 -51.58 -60.11
C VAL A 208 -39.19 -51.26 -60.08
N VAL A 209 -38.85 -50.00 -59.84
CA VAL A 209 -37.47 -49.58 -59.57
C VAL A 209 -37.17 -49.87 -58.10
N LEU A 210 -36.46 -50.97 -57.83
CA LEU A 210 -35.83 -51.21 -56.54
C LEU A 210 -34.65 -50.24 -56.37
N LEU A 211 -34.84 -49.19 -55.56
CA LEU A 211 -33.75 -48.30 -55.16
C LEU A 211 -32.73 -49.11 -54.34
N ARG A 212 -31.56 -49.38 -54.93
CA ARG A 212 -30.42 -49.91 -54.20
C ARG A 212 -29.76 -48.79 -53.37
N PRO A 213 -29.27 -49.08 -52.15
CA PRO A 213 -28.49 -48.13 -51.37
C PRO A 213 -27.24 -47.65 -52.13
N LYS A 214 -26.97 -46.35 -52.08
CA LYS A 214 -25.84 -45.70 -52.76
C LYS A 214 -24.53 -46.08 -52.06
N LYS A 215 -23.58 -46.61 -52.81
CA LYS A 215 -22.22 -46.96 -52.34
C LYS A 215 -21.41 -45.66 -52.18
N GLU A 216 -20.87 -45.42 -50.98
CA GLU A 216 -19.95 -44.30 -50.72
C GLU A 216 -18.65 -44.49 -51.52
N SER A 217 -18.31 -43.50 -52.34
CA SER A 217 -17.04 -43.45 -53.05
C SER A 217 -15.93 -42.95 -52.13
N LEU A 218 -15.02 -43.86 -51.79
CA LEU A 218 -13.76 -43.62 -51.10
C LEU A 218 -12.90 -42.62 -51.91
N ILE A 219 -12.82 -41.37 -51.47
CA ILE A 219 -11.81 -40.42 -51.98
C ILE A 219 -10.57 -40.52 -51.09
N ARG A 220 -9.55 -41.14 -51.67
CA ARG A 220 -8.17 -41.17 -51.20
C ARG A 220 -7.49 -39.90 -51.71
N THR A 221 -7.15 -38.97 -50.83
CA THR A 221 -6.13 -37.94 -51.13
C THR A 221 -4.95 -38.14 -50.20
N LYS A 222 -3.85 -38.61 -50.81
CA LYS A 222 -2.49 -38.48 -50.32
C LYS A 222 -1.90 -37.19 -50.90
N SER A 223 -0.96 -36.66 -50.12
CA SER A 223 -0.05 -35.52 -50.35
C SER A 223 -0.59 -34.16 -49.98
#